data_AF-A0A3R6E7M3-F1
#
_entry.id   AF-A0A3R6E7M3-F1
#
_cell.length_a   1.000
_cell.length_b   1.000
_cell.length_c   1.000
_cell.angle_alpha   90.00
_cell.angle_beta   90.00
_cell.angle_gamma   90.00
#
_symmetry.space_group_name_H-M   'P 1'
#
loop_
_entity.id
_entity.type
_entity.pdbx_description
1 polymer ?
#
loop_
_entity_poly.entity_id
_entity_poly.type
_entity_poly.pdbx_seq_one_letter_code
_entity_poly.pdbx_strand_id
1 'polypeptide(L)'
;MHSSKLQSRLSLDLRAEFPQAEGFSWSNLYKIRKWYLFYSSQIEFLYQAGTKLQKVDNATTPMPDLLQFVPWRHQTVIVSKCDTINAAMFYLNKVIEGNMSRTELEHVIKAQLYEHTSKALNNFDVTLPQPQNALILGTKSLASRTLHHLIAKGRLQKTMWSQIAP
;
A
#
# COMPACT_ATOMS: atom_id res chain seq x y z
N MET A 1 2.12 -29.13 -16.05
CA MET A 1 1.00 -29.62 -16.88
C MET A 1 -0.23 -30.10 -16.07
N HIS A 2 -0.09 -30.52 -14.81
CA HIS A 2 -1.23 -30.99 -13.98
C HIS A 2 -2.14 -29.88 -13.45
N SER A 3 -1.60 -28.73 -13.05
CA SER A 3 -2.39 -27.64 -12.46
C SER A 3 -3.41 -27.00 -13.42
N SER A 4 -3.12 -26.96 -14.72
CA SER A 4 -4.02 -26.34 -15.71
C SER A 4 -5.28 -27.17 -15.96
N LYS A 5 -5.14 -28.51 -15.97
CA LYS A 5 -6.28 -29.44 -16.10
C LYS A 5 -7.23 -29.33 -14.89
N LEU A 6 -6.67 -29.27 -13.68
CA LEU A 6 -7.46 -29.11 -12.45
C LEU A 6 -8.24 -27.80 -12.45
N GLN A 7 -7.60 -26.68 -12.79
CA GLN A 7 -8.28 -25.37 -12.88
C GLN A 7 -9.35 -25.33 -13.96
N SER A 8 -9.12 -26.00 -15.10
CA SER A 8 -10.12 -26.10 -16.17
C SER A 8 -11.35 -26.86 -15.69
N ARG A 9 -11.13 -28.00 -15.02
CA ARG A 9 -12.22 -28.80 -14.45
C ARG A 9 -13.00 -28.00 -13.40
N LEU A 10 -12.29 -27.36 -12.46
CA LEU A 10 -12.90 -26.52 -11.43
C LEU A 10 -13.72 -25.37 -12.03
N SER A 11 -13.25 -24.73 -13.10
CA SER A 11 -13.99 -23.68 -13.79
C SER A 11 -15.32 -24.20 -14.34
N LEU A 12 -15.33 -25.39 -14.94
CA LEU A 12 -16.54 -26.01 -15.48
C LEU A 12 -17.51 -26.38 -14.35
N ASP A 13 -17.00 -27.05 -13.31
CA ASP A 13 -17.82 -27.50 -12.19
C ASP A 13 -18.47 -26.31 -11.46
N LEU A 14 -17.71 -25.22 -11.19
CA LEU A 14 -18.26 -24.02 -10.53
C LEU A 14 -19.30 -23.27 -11.37
N ARG A 15 -19.13 -23.24 -12.70
CA ARG A 15 -20.11 -22.61 -13.60
C ARG A 15 -21.38 -23.43 -13.71
N ALA A 16 -21.28 -24.76 -13.61
CA ALA A 16 -22.42 -25.65 -13.62
C ALA A 16 -23.23 -25.55 -12.31
N GLU A 17 -22.53 -25.48 -11.17
CA GLU A 17 -23.15 -25.38 -9.85
C GLU A 17 -23.79 -24.01 -9.59
N PHE A 18 -23.17 -22.93 -10.08
CA PHE A 18 -23.61 -21.55 -9.85
C PHE A 18 -23.82 -20.78 -11.17
N PRO A 19 -24.86 -21.11 -11.96
CA PRO A 19 -25.06 -20.54 -13.29
C PRO A 19 -25.38 -19.04 -13.30
N GLN A 20 -25.87 -18.50 -12.18
CA GLN A 20 -26.16 -17.06 -12.02
C GLN A 20 -24.95 -16.25 -11.52
N ALA A 21 -23.87 -16.93 -11.13
CA ALA A 21 -22.68 -16.28 -10.61
C ALA A 21 -21.63 -16.07 -11.71
N GLU A 22 -21.04 -14.88 -11.74
CA GLU A 22 -19.97 -14.54 -12.67
C GLU A 22 -18.58 -14.74 -12.04
N GLY A 23 -17.53 -14.64 -12.86
CA GLY A 23 -16.14 -14.67 -12.37
C GLY A 23 -15.51 -16.06 -12.28
N PHE A 24 -16.23 -17.15 -12.57
CA PHE A 24 -15.66 -18.51 -12.58
C PHE A 24 -15.02 -18.92 -13.91
N SER A 25 -14.48 -17.96 -14.69
CA SER A 25 -13.68 -18.31 -15.87
C SER A 25 -12.33 -18.88 -15.48
N TRP A 26 -11.80 -19.81 -16.27
CA TRP A 26 -10.46 -20.35 -16.09
C TRP A 26 -9.41 -19.25 -15.90
N SER A 27 -9.44 -18.22 -16.77
CA SER A 27 -8.52 -17.09 -16.69
C SER A 27 -8.67 -16.27 -15.42
N ASN A 28 -9.88 -16.12 -14.88
CA ASN A 28 -10.09 -15.41 -13.63
C ASN A 28 -9.68 -16.26 -12.42
N LEU A 29 -9.99 -17.56 -12.41
CA LEU A 29 -9.51 -18.49 -11.37
C LEU A 29 -7.98 -18.56 -11.33
N TYR A 30 -7.34 -18.53 -12.50
CA TYR A 30 -5.89 -18.42 -12.59
C TYR A 30 -5.38 -17.13 -11.92
N LYS A 31 -6.02 -15.98 -12.19
CA LYS A 31 -5.68 -14.70 -11.57
C LYS A 31 -5.92 -14.70 -10.06
N ILE A 32 -7.03 -15.25 -9.59
CA ILE A 32 -7.35 -15.41 -8.15
C ILE A 32 -6.27 -16.25 -7.47
N ARG A 33 -5.91 -17.41 -8.04
CA ARG A 33 -4.83 -18.24 -7.51
C ARG A 33 -3.50 -17.49 -7.48
N LYS A 34 -3.12 -16.84 -8.59
CA LYS A 34 -1.87 -16.09 -8.68
C LYS A 34 -1.81 -14.98 -7.63
N TRP A 35 -2.90 -14.22 -7.50
CA TRP A 35 -3.06 -13.18 -6.48
C TRP A 35 -2.91 -13.71 -5.06
N TYR A 36 -3.64 -14.79 -4.74
CA TYR A 36 -3.59 -15.39 -3.42
C TYR A 36 -2.17 -15.87 -3.07
N LEU A 37 -1.52 -16.61 -3.98
CA LEU A 37 -0.16 -17.11 -3.76
C LEU A 37 0.86 -15.97 -3.62
N PHE A 38 0.73 -14.91 -4.41
CA PHE A 38 1.65 -13.77 -4.37
C PHE A 38 1.66 -13.10 -2.99
N TYR A 39 0.48 -12.87 -2.41
CA TYR A 39 0.36 -12.19 -1.12
C TYR A 39 0.52 -13.15 0.07
N SER A 40 -0.06 -14.35 0.01
CA SER A 40 0.02 -15.32 1.12
C SER A 40 1.45 -15.82 1.38
N SER A 41 2.28 -15.93 0.34
CA SER A 41 3.70 -16.28 0.50
C SER A 41 4.52 -15.22 1.22
N GLN A 42 4.01 -14.00 1.36
CA GLN A 42 4.71 -12.83 1.91
C GLN A 42 3.85 -12.09 2.95
N ILE A 43 2.97 -12.84 3.63
CA ILE A 43 1.98 -12.27 4.56
C ILE A 43 2.65 -11.48 5.68
N GLU A 44 3.74 -11.96 6.26
CA GLU A 44 4.47 -11.26 7.32
C GLU A 44 4.93 -9.87 6.88
N PHE A 45 5.39 -9.74 5.63
CA PHE A 45 5.85 -8.49 5.06
C PHE A 45 4.70 -7.50 4.80
N LEU A 46 3.57 -7.99 4.29
CA LEU A 46 2.39 -7.17 4.03
C LEU A 46 1.84 -6.50 5.30
N TYR A 47 1.82 -7.24 6.42
CA TYR A 47 1.34 -6.73 7.70
C TYR A 47 2.26 -5.65 8.28
N GLN A 48 3.58 -5.76 8.06
CA GLN A 48 4.54 -4.75 8.46
C GLN A 48 4.41 -3.48 7.60
N ALA A 49 4.17 -3.63 6.30
CA ALA A 49 4.04 -2.52 5.37
C ALA A 49 2.67 -1.80 5.42
N GLY A 50 1.61 -2.46 5.92
CA GLY A 50 0.26 -1.88 6.09
C GLY A 50 -0.05 -1.30 7.48
N THR A 51 0.75 -1.64 8.50
CA THR A 51 0.70 -1.21 9.91
C THR A 51 -0.65 -1.25 10.66
N LYS A 52 -0.81 -2.26 11.52
CA LYS A 52 -0.84 -2.19 13.00
C LYS A 52 -0.66 -3.65 13.43
N LEU A 53 0.43 -3.96 14.15
CA LEU A 53 0.85 -5.32 14.49
C LEU A 53 -0.29 -6.11 15.16
N GLN A 54 -0.97 -6.98 14.41
CA GLN A 54 -1.63 -8.14 14.98
C GLN A 54 -0.58 -9.25 15.07
N LYS A 55 -0.42 -9.84 16.26
CA LYS A 55 0.44 -11.01 16.46
C LYS A 55 0.09 -12.07 15.41
N VAL A 56 1.09 -12.47 14.64
CA VAL A 56 0.94 -13.43 13.55
C VAL A 56 1.05 -14.83 14.13
N ASP A 57 -0.07 -15.43 14.50
CA ASP A 57 -0.15 -16.85 14.80
C ASP A 57 -0.33 -17.62 13.48
N ASN A 58 0.73 -18.33 13.08
CA ASN A 58 0.84 -19.05 11.82
C ASN A 58 -0.19 -20.20 11.70
N ALA A 59 -1.36 -19.89 11.15
CA ALA A 59 -2.30 -20.83 10.48
C ALA A 59 -3.56 -20.11 9.96
N THR A 60 -3.88 -18.92 10.47
CA THR A 60 -5.12 -18.20 10.15
C THR A 60 -4.87 -16.70 10.03
N THR A 61 -3.76 -16.32 9.40
CA THR A 61 -3.50 -14.90 9.15
C THR A 61 -4.46 -14.40 8.07
N PRO A 62 -5.35 -13.44 8.37
CA PRO A 62 -6.24 -12.90 7.35
C PRO A 62 -5.44 -12.21 6.24
N MET A 63 -6.07 -11.98 5.09
CA MET A 63 -5.46 -11.12 4.09
C MET A 63 -5.54 -9.66 4.57
N PRO A 64 -4.51 -8.82 4.32
CA PRO A 64 -4.51 -7.44 4.80
C PRO A 64 -5.72 -6.64 4.27
N ASP A 65 -6.33 -5.84 5.13
CA ASP A 65 -7.50 -5.01 4.79
C ASP A 65 -7.24 -4.03 3.66
N LEU A 66 -5.99 -3.60 3.47
CA LEU A 66 -5.61 -2.66 2.42
C LEU A 66 -5.94 -3.17 1.00
N LEU A 67 -5.97 -4.50 0.81
CA LEU A 67 -6.30 -5.12 -0.45
C LEU A 67 -7.77 -4.91 -0.82
N GLN A 68 -8.64 -4.63 0.16
CA GLN A 68 -10.07 -4.37 -0.07
C GLN A 68 -10.31 -2.98 -0.67
N PHE A 69 -9.41 -2.02 -0.43
CA PHE A 69 -9.53 -0.65 -0.97
C PHE A 69 -9.06 -0.53 -2.43
N VAL A 70 -8.45 -1.58 -2.98
CA VAL A 70 -7.94 -1.58 -4.36
C VAL A 70 -8.84 -2.43 -5.26
N PRO A 71 -9.36 -1.92 -6.38
CA PRO A 71 -10.20 -2.70 -7.27
C PRO A 71 -9.50 -3.96 -7.80
N TRP A 72 -10.26 -5.06 -7.95
CA TRP A 72 -9.72 -6.37 -8.38
C TRP A 72 -8.85 -6.29 -9.63
N ARG A 73 -9.26 -5.51 -10.64
CA ARG A 73 -8.52 -5.36 -11.90
C ARG A 73 -7.13 -4.77 -11.67
N HIS A 74 -6.99 -3.77 -10.81
CA HIS A 74 -5.71 -3.17 -10.42
C HIS A 74 -4.85 -4.19 -9.68
N GLN A 75 -5.43 -4.94 -8.75
CA GLN A 75 -4.70 -5.99 -8.03
C GLN A 75 -4.14 -7.05 -9.00
N THR A 76 -4.90 -7.45 -10.02
CA THR A 76 -4.40 -8.38 -11.04
C THR A 76 -3.27 -7.80 -11.88
N VAL A 77 -3.28 -6.49 -12.16
CA VAL A 77 -2.19 -5.80 -12.87
C VAL A 77 -0.93 -5.82 -12.02
N ILE A 78 -1.03 -5.43 -10.75
CA ILE A 78 0.10 -5.38 -9.80
C ILE A 78 0.75 -6.76 -9.69
N VAL A 79 -0.02 -7.80 -9.36
CA VAL A 79 0.51 -9.17 -9.22
C VAL A 79 1.02 -9.74 -10.56
N SER A 80 0.57 -9.20 -11.69
CA SER A 80 1.07 -9.63 -13.00
C SER A 80 2.42 -9.01 -13.38
N LYS A 81 2.76 -7.85 -12.80
CA LYS A 81 3.90 -7.03 -13.23
C LYS A 81 4.96 -6.82 -12.14
N CYS A 82 4.63 -7.04 -10.88
CA CYS A 82 5.54 -6.90 -9.74
C CYS A 82 6.03 -8.27 -9.29
N ASP A 83 7.35 -8.40 -9.11
CA ASP A 83 7.97 -9.63 -8.61
C ASP A 83 8.13 -9.62 -7.09
N THR A 84 8.21 -8.43 -6.48
CA THR A 84 8.41 -8.26 -5.04
C THR A 84 7.17 -7.67 -4.37
N ILE A 85 6.96 -8.07 -3.11
CA ILE A 85 5.89 -7.53 -2.29
C ILE A 85 6.04 -6.03 -1.99
N ASN A 86 7.29 -5.56 -1.92
CA ASN A 86 7.62 -4.15 -1.74
C ASN A 86 7.11 -3.28 -2.89
N ALA A 87 7.42 -3.69 -4.12
CA ALA A 87 6.93 -3.00 -5.31
C ALA A 87 5.40 -3.02 -5.35
N ALA A 88 4.79 -4.18 -5.06
CA ALA A 88 3.34 -4.30 -5.01
C ALA A 88 2.70 -3.35 -3.98
N MET A 89 3.23 -3.30 -2.75
CA MET A 89 2.76 -2.40 -1.70
C MET A 89 2.89 -0.92 -2.07
N PHE A 90 4.00 -0.54 -2.69
CA PHE A 90 4.18 0.82 -3.20
C PHE A 90 3.07 1.20 -4.18
N TYR A 91 2.76 0.33 -5.14
CA TYR A 91 1.70 0.59 -6.11
C TYR A 91 0.30 0.53 -5.52
N LEU A 92 0.03 -0.37 -4.55
CA LEU A 92 -1.24 -0.40 -3.83
C LEU A 92 -1.50 0.93 -3.11
N ASN A 93 -0.52 1.42 -2.36
CA ASN A 93 -0.62 2.71 -1.67
C ASN A 93 -0.81 3.87 -2.66
N LYS A 94 -0.11 3.85 -3.80
CA LYS A 94 -0.28 4.87 -4.84
C LYS A 94 -1.68 4.87 -5.46
N VAL A 95 -2.30 3.71 -5.63
CA VAL A 95 -3.70 3.62 -6.11
C VAL A 95 -4.66 4.19 -5.07
N ILE A 96 -4.45 3.88 -3.79
CA ILE A 96 -5.29 4.38 -2.68
C ILE A 96 -5.15 5.90 -2.52
N GLU A 97 -3.93 6.44 -2.58
CA GLU A 97 -3.66 7.88 -2.44
C GLU A 97 -4.12 8.70 -3.64
N GLY A 98 -3.86 8.22 -4.86
CA GLY A 98 -3.99 9.00 -6.09
C GLY A 98 -5.23 8.68 -6.92
N ASN A 99 -6.07 7.75 -6.48
CA ASN A 99 -7.23 7.23 -7.21
C ASN A 99 -6.90 6.88 -8.69
N MET A 100 -5.73 6.27 -8.91
CA MET A 100 -5.20 6.03 -10.25
C MET A 100 -6.11 5.10 -11.06
N SER A 101 -6.34 5.45 -12.32
CA SER A 101 -6.95 4.54 -13.28
C SER A 101 -6.04 3.34 -13.55
N ARG A 102 -6.62 2.26 -14.10
CA ARG A 102 -5.86 1.06 -14.47
C ARG A 102 -4.76 1.38 -15.48
N THR A 103 -5.06 2.23 -16.45
CA THR A 103 -4.12 2.60 -17.52
C THR A 103 -2.94 3.39 -16.97
N GLU A 104 -3.19 4.33 -16.06
CA GLU A 104 -2.13 5.09 -15.38
C GLU A 104 -1.25 4.15 -14.55
N LEU A 105 -1.86 3.24 -13.78
CA LEU A 105 -1.12 2.23 -13.02
C LEU A 105 -0.22 1.38 -13.92
N GLU A 106 -0.74 0.87 -15.04
CA GLU A 106 0.03 0.10 -16.01
C GLU A 106 1.21 0.92 -16.58
N HIS A 107 0.98 2.21 -16.87
CA HIS A 107 2.01 3.12 -17.36
C HIS A 107 3.12 3.35 -16.33
N VAL A 108 2.76 3.66 -15.08
CA VAL A 108 3.72 3.95 -14.00
C VAL A 108 4.51 2.71 -13.59
N ILE A 109 3.89 1.52 -13.63
CA ILE A 109 4.62 0.25 -13.44
C ILE A 109 5.61 0.02 -14.59
N LYS A 110 5.19 0.24 -15.84
CA LYS A 110 6.07 0.09 -17.01
C LYS A 110 7.24 1.09 -16.97
N ALA A 111 7.01 2.29 -16.45
CA ALA A 111 8.03 3.31 -16.22
C ALA A 111 8.93 3.02 -15.01
N GLN A 112 8.75 1.88 -14.32
CA GLN A 112 9.59 1.44 -13.20
C GLN A 112 9.73 2.49 -12.08
N LEU A 113 8.64 3.23 -11.80
CA LEU A 113 8.65 4.31 -10.80
C LEU A 113 9.17 3.85 -9.43
N TYR A 114 8.82 2.62 -9.01
CA TYR A 114 9.29 2.04 -7.77
C TYR A 114 10.82 1.92 -7.72
N GLU A 115 11.45 1.46 -8.80
CA GLU A 115 12.91 1.34 -8.90
C GLU A 115 13.59 2.71 -8.84
N HIS A 116 13.02 3.71 -9.50
CA HIS A 116 13.55 5.08 -9.44
C HIS A 116 13.45 5.70 -8.05
N THR A 117 12.33 5.48 -7.36
CA THR A 117 12.07 6.04 -6.03
C THR A 117 12.87 5.32 -4.95
N SER A 118 12.94 3.99 -5.00
CA SER A 118 13.72 3.18 -4.06
C SER A 118 15.23 3.44 -4.17
N LYS A 119 15.75 3.58 -5.40
CA LYS A 119 17.15 3.99 -5.62
C LYS A 119 17.44 5.40 -5.11
N ALA A 120 16.51 6.34 -5.29
CA ALA A 120 16.67 7.68 -4.75
C ALA A 120 16.76 7.68 -3.22
N LEU A 121 15.87 6.97 -2.53
CA LEU A 121 15.91 6.85 -1.06
C LEU A 121 17.23 6.27 -0.55
N ASN A 122 17.74 5.20 -1.18
CA ASN A 122 19.03 4.61 -0.82
C ASN A 122 20.20 5.56 -1.12
N ASN A 123 20.12 6.34 -2.21
CA ASN A 123 21.14 7.33 -2.53
C ASN A 123 21.13 8.51 -1.53
N PHE A 124 19.96 8.95 -1.05
CA PHE A 124 19.87 9.98 -0.02
C PHE A 124 20.48 9.53 1.32
N ASP A 125 20.31 8.26 1.72
CA ASP A 125 20.97 7.71 2.92
C ASP A 125 22.50 7.63 2.77
N VAL A 126 23.01 7.46 1.55
CA VAL A 126 24.46 7.43 1.27
C VAL A 126 25.06 8.83 1.05
N THR A 127 24.25 9.84 0.70
CA THR A 127 24.72 11.19 0.33
C THR A 127 24.46 12.25 1.41
N LEU A 128 23.99 11.88 2.60
CA LEU A 128 24.03 12.78 3.75
C LEU A 128 25.38 12.61 4.48
N PRO A 129 26.39 13.46 4.24
CA PRO A 129 27.51 13.52 5.16
C PRO A 129 26.96 13.86 6.55
N GLN A 130 27.37 13.04 7.52
CA GLN A 130 27.12 13.18 8.97
C GLN A 130 26.99 14.66 9.38
N PRO A 131 26.01 15.03 10.23
CA PRO A 131 25.87 16.40 10.70
C PRO A 131 27.07 16.72 11.61
N GLN A 132 28.13 17.25 11.01
CA GLN A 132 29.15 17.96 11.77
C GLN A 132 28.50 19.27 12.19
N ASN A 133 28.00 19.27 13.43
CA ASN A 133 27.84 20.47 14.24
C ASN A 133 29.09 21.35 14.08
N ALA A 134 29.03 22.34 13.19
CA ALA A 134 30.07 23.33 13.05
C ALA A 134 29.47 24.65 12.54
N LEU A 135 29.11 25.50 13.51
CA LEU A 135 29.31 26.95 13.47
C LEU A 135 28.50 27.75 12.43
N ILE A 136 27.27 28.13 12.79
CA ILE A 136 26.75 29.47 12.46
C ILE A 136 26.56 30.23 13.77
N LEU A 137 27.69 30.52 14.43
CA LEU A 137 27.79 31.54 15.46
C LEU A 137 28.43 32.77 14.80
N GLY A 138 27.62 33.80 14.56
CA GLY A 138 28.12 35.16 14.41
C GLY A 138 27.56 35.97 13.27
N THR A 139 26.32 36.45 13.39
CA THR A 139 26.06 37.89 13.28
C THR A 139 24.91 38.26 14.23
N LYS A 140 25.19 39.19 15.14
CA LYS A 140 24.28 39.69 16.14
C LYS A 140 23.29 40.68 15.51
N SER A 141 22.06 40.71 16.06
CA SER A 141 21.32 41.93 16.43
C SER A 141 20.83 42.89 15.33
N LEU A 142 19.53 42.83 15.01
CA LEU A 142 18.51 43.91 14.93
C LEU A 142 17.27 43.25 14.26
N ALA A 143 16.05 43.24 14.77
CA ALA A 143 15.40 44.10 15.71
C ALA A 143 14.30 43.33 16.48
N SER A 144 14.24 43.60 17.78
CA SER A 144 13.02 43.52 18.57
C SER A 144 11.98 44.51 18.01
N ARG A 145 10.69 44.22 18.27
CA ARG A 145 9.47 44.98 17.89
C ARG A 145 8.93 44.53 16.53
N THR A 146 7.72 44.02 16.36
CA THR A 146 6.41 44.27 16.99
C THR A 146 5.46 43.25 16.30
N LEU A 147 4.44 42.60 16.85
CA LEU A 147 3.31 43.08 17.64
C LEU A 147 2.50 41.86 18.12
N HIS A 148 2.30 41.76 19.44
CA HIS A 148 1.03 41.28 19.97
C HIS A 148 -0.06 42.26 19.52
N HIS A 149 -0.69 42.05 18.36
CA HIS A 149 -2.06 42.50 18.11
C HIS A 149 -2.57 41.92 16.78
N LEU A 150 -3.44 40.90 16.86
CA LEU A 150 -4.57 40.61 15.97
C LEU A 150 -4.99 39.16 16.23
N ILE A 151 -5.90 38.97 17.20
CA ILE A 151 -7.30 38.60 16.93
C ILE A 151 -7.37 37.14 16.45
N ALA A 152 -7.60 36.20 17.36
CA ALA A 152 -8.94 35.83 17.79
C ALA A 152 -9.83 35.39 16.62
N LYS A 153 -9.87 34.08 16.36
CA LYS A 153 -11.06 33.34 15.90
C LYS A 153 -10.74 31.85 15.88
N GLY A 154 -11.53 31.07 16.63
CA GLY A 154 -11.74 29.65 16.29
C GLY A 154 -10.92 28.61 17.03
N ARG A 155 -10.99 28.60 18.37
CA ARG A 155 -10.96 27.36 19.15
C ARG A 155 -12.22 26.53 18.78
N LEU A 156 -12.16 25.21 19.04
CA LEU A 156 -13.27 24.24 19.20
C LEU A 156 -13.51 23.29 18.00
N GLN A 157 -13.47 21.95 18.10
CA GLN A 157 -13.36 21.06 19.26
C GLN A 157 -12.65 19.75 18.90
N LYS A 158 -11.71 19.36 19.78
CA LYS A 158 -11.23 17.99 19.95
C LYS A 158 -11.60 17.58 21.37
N THR A 159 -12.88 17.32 21.60
CA THR A 159 -13.41 16.84 22.90
C THR A 159 -14.70 16.06 22.69
N MET A 160 -14.56 14.79 22.35
CA MET A 160 -15.49 13.74 22.74
C MET A 160 -14.65 12.47 22.81
N TRP A 161 -14.94 11.57 23.74
CA TRP A 161 -14.10 10.43 24.18
C TRP A 161 -13.11 10.74 25.31
N SER A 162 -13.64 11.19 26.45
CA SER A 162 -13.03 10.90 27.76
C SER A 162 -14.04 10.87 28.92
N GLN A 163 -15.35 10.73 28.70
CA GLN A 163 -16.29 10.48 29.80
C GLN A 163 -17.47 9.66 29.27
N ILE A 164 -17.50 8.37 29.60
CA ILE A 164 -18.63 7.58 30.11
C ILE A 164 -18.06 6.17 30.34
N ALA A 165 -17.60 5.96 31.57
CA ALA A 165 -17.60 4.68 32.27
C ALA A 165 -17.68 5.04 33.76
N PRO A 166 -18.84 4.85 34.41
CA PRO A 166 -18.84 4.18 35.70
C PRO A 166 -18.53 2.69 35.52
#